data_AF-A0A7V8FLG6-F1
#
_entry.id   AF-A0A7V8FLG6-F1
#
_cell.length_a   1.000
_cell.length_b   1.000
_cell.length_c   1.000
_cell.angle_alpha   90.00
_cell.angle_beta   90.00
_cell.angle_gamma   90.00
#
_symmetry.space_group_name_H-M   'P 1'
#
loop_
_entity.id
_entity.type
_entity.pdbx_description
1 polymer ?
#
loop_
_entity_poly.entity_id
_entity_poly.type
_entity_poly.pdbx_seq_one_letter_code
_entity_poly.pdbx_strand_id
1 'polypeptide(L)'
;MEDVHLWMIDQHLGRRSVSDFQRGVLALRKREILQERRRRRLDDMAQATPADVSPAAGDADLPPWEGEASIVAVAPETLPPEAAPLNSREAIARAARLSSSQIVAVEKIHKQAAPELVAALKAGDISLAAAAVVATLPAEEQAAAARAGKDELKQAAKRVREAKRKPREEGADAPADTDELAALRKRVTELTEENEGLRLQVAQLQAELGAARG
;
A
#
# COMPACT_ATOMS: atom_id res chain seq x y z
N MET A 1 22.32 7.61 5.87
CA MET A 1 21.31 8.69 5.99
C MET A 1 19.90 8.15 6.21
N GLU A 2 19.48 7.11 5.50
CA GLU A 2 18.14 6.51 5.63
C GLU A 2 17.82 5.98 7.03
N ASP A 3 18.80 5.43 7.76
CA ASP A 3 18.59 4.97 9.14
C ASP A 3 18.25 6.12 10.09
N VAL A 4 18.82 7.32 9.87
CA VAL A 4 18.47 8.53 10.63
C VAL A 4 17.03 8.95 10.30
N HIS A 5 16.63 8.89 9.03
CA HIS A 5 15.26 9.21 8.61
C HIS A 5 14.24 8.26 9.25
N LEU A 6 14.52 6.95 9.28
CA LEU A 6 13.65 5.97 9.92
C LEU A 6 13.52 6.22 11.42
N TRP A 7 14.64 6.51 12.09
CA TRP A 7 14.63 6.83 13.51
C TRP A 7 13.83 8.11 13.80
N MET A 8 14.03 9.19 13.04
CA MET A 8 13.27 10.43 13.20
C MET A 8 11.77 10.22 12.99
N ILE A 9 11.39 9.44 11.99
CA ILE A 9 9.99 9.09 11.74
C ILE A 9 9.41 8.35 12.95
N ASP A 10 10.10 7.33 13.46
CA ASP A 10 9.62 6.56 14.60
C ASP A 10 9.49 7.40 15.88
N GLN A 11 10.40 8.34 16.08
CA GLN A 11 10.29 9.33 17.16
C GLN A 11 9.06 10.23 17.00
N HIS A 12 8.68 10.60 15.78
CA HIS A 12 7.53 11.48 15.53
C HIS A 12 6.20 10.73 15.58
N LEU A 13 6.15 9.46 15.18
CA LEU A 13 4.94 8.64 15.27
C LEU A 13 4.48 8.42 16.73
N GLY A 14 5.41 8.42 17.68
CA GLY A 14 5.11 8.34 19.12
C GLY A 14 4.64 9.66 19.75
N ARG A 15 4.77 10.81 19.05
CA ARG A 15 4.43 12.12 19.60
C ARG A 15 2.96 12.47 19.39
N ARG A 16 2.31 12.87 20.48
CA ARG A 16 0.92 13.36 20.46
C ARG A 16 0.74 14.74 19.83
N SER A 17 1.81 15.54 19.76
CA SER A 17 1.79 16.90 19.17
C SER A 17 1.73 16.90 17.64
N VAL A 18 1.90 15.73 17.01
CA VAL A 18 1.85 15.56 15.57
C VAL A 18 0.42 15.25 15.17
N SER A 19 -0.09 15.89 14.11
CA SER A 19 -1.46 15.65 13.65
C SER A 19 -1.63 14.26 13.04
N ASP A 20 -2.84 13.72 13.04
CA ASP A 20 -3.16 12.43 12.39
C ASP A 20 -2.70 12.40 10.93
N PHE A 21 -2.91 13.51 10.21
CA PHE A 21 -2.46 13.65 8.83
C PHE A 21 -0.93 13.55 8.73
N GLN A 22 -0.19 14.26 9.59
CA GLN A 22 1.27 14.21 9.61
C GLN A 22 1.80 12.82 9.98
N ARG A 23 1.21 12.16 10.98
CA ARG A 23 1.56 10.76 11.34
C ARG A 23 1.34 9.81 10.16
N GLY A 24 0.22 9.95 9.45
CA GLY A 24 -0.07 9.16 8.26
C GLY A 24 0.95 9.40 7.13
N VAL A 25 1.32 10.65 6.87
CA VAL A 25 2.34 10.99 5.85
C VAL A 25 3.71 10.41 6.21
N LEU A 26 4.12 10.53 7.48
CA LEU A 26 5.38 9.96 7.95
C LEU A 26 5.39 8.44 7.83
N ALA A 27 4.26 7.78 8.12
CA ALA A 27 4.13 6.34 7.98
C ALA A 27 4.17 5.88 6.50
N LEU A 28 3.57 6.65 5.58
CA LEU A 28 3.71 6.42 4.14
C LEU A 28 5.17 6.54 3.69
N ARG A 29 5.89 7.57 4.18
CA ARG A 29 7.31 7.76 3.89
C ARG A 29 8.18 6.64 4.47
N LYS A 30 7.88 6.19 5.69
CA LYS A 30 8.57 5.05 6.33
C LYS A 30 8.45 3.79 5.46
N ARG A 31 7.26 3.51 4.93
CA ARG A 31 7.05 2.40 4.00
C ARG A 31 7.92 2.54 2.75
N GLU A 32 7.96 3.71 2.12
CA GLU A 32 8.76 3.94 0.92
C GLU A 32 10.25 3.65 1.16
N ILE A 33 10.81 4.15 2.27
CA ILE A 33 12.21 3.91 2.63
C ILE A 33 12.48 2.42 2.84
N LEU A 34 11.58 1.71 3.52
CA LEU A 34 11.71 0.26 3.73
C LEU A 34 11.57 -0.54 2.42
N GLN A 35 10.71 -0.10 1.51
CA GLN A 35 10.56 -0.70 0.18
C GLN A 35 11.80 -0.46 -0.67
N GLU A 36 12.38 0.73 -0.63
CA GLU A 36 13.60 1.08 -1.34
C GLU A 36 14.80 0.28 -0.80
N ARG A 37 14.94 0.16 0.54
CA ARG A 37 15.96 -0.68 1.17
C ARG A 37 15.83 -2.16 0.77
N ARG A 38 14.60 -2.67 0.69
CA ARG A 38 14.33 -4.04 0.21
C ARG A 38 14.73 -4.18 -1.25
N ARG A 39 14.37 -3.22 -2.11
CA ARG A 39 14.72 -3.23 -3.53
C ARG A 39 16.23 -3.25 -3.71
N ARG A 40 16.97 -2.37 -3.02
CA ARG A 40 18.45 -2.35 -3.07
C ARG A 40 19.05 -3.67 -2.60
N ARG A 41 18.55 -4.25 -1.50
CA ARG A 41 19.00 -5.57 -1.04
C ARG A 41 18.79 -6.65 -2.10
N LEU A 42 17.65 -6.64 -2.79
CA LEU A 42 17.38 -7.58 -3.88
C LEU A 42 18.29 -7.34 -5.10
N ASP A 43 18.55 -6.08 -5.45
CA ASP A 43 19.44 -5.70 -6.55
C ASP A 43 20.90 -6.09 -6.22
N ASP A 44 21.35 -5.90 -4.98
CA ASP A 44 22.68 -6.32 -4.49
C ASP A 44 22.81 -7.85 -4.51
N MET A 45 21.77 -8.57 -4.07
CA MET A 45 21.72 -10.04 -4.12
C MET A 45 21.70 -10.58 -5.56
N ALA A 46 21.08 -9.86 -6.50
CA ALA A 46 21.06 -10.25 -7.91
C ALA A 46 22.40 -9.94 -8.62
N GLN A 47 23.12 -8.92 -8.17
CA GLN A 47 24.47 -8.56 -8.67
C GLN A 47 25.57 -9.40 -8.00
N ALA A 48 25.34 -9.93 -6.80
CA ALA A 48 26.19 -10.92 -6.17
C ALA A 48 26.09 -12.26 -6.92
N THR A 49 26.89 -12.43 -7.97
CA THR A 49 27.18 -13.75 -8.54
C THR A 49 27.76 -14.67 -7.45
N PRO A 50 27.45 -15.98 -7.43
CA PRO A 50 27.90 -16.92 -6.38
C PRO A 50 29.42 -17.21 -6.39
N ALA A 51 30.24 -16.39 -7.05
CA ALA A 51 31.67 -16.62 -7.26
C ALA A 51 32.59 -16.09 -6.15
N ASP A 52 32.07 -15.38 -5.13
CA ASP A 52 32.87 -14.87 -4.00
C ASP A 52 32.60 -15.60 -2.68
N VAL A 53 32.47 -16.93 -2.76
CA VAL A 53 32.82 -17.82 -1.64
C VAL A 53 34.02 -18.66 -2.04
N SER A 54 35.17 -18.00 -2.18
CA SER A 54 36.47 -18.69 -2.16
C SER A 54 36.98 -18.71 -0.73
N PRO A 55 37.19 -19.89 -0.11
CA PRO A 55 37.80 -19.98 1.21
C PRO A 55 39.30 -19.81 1.03
N ALA A 56 39.76 -18.55 1.04
CA ALA A 56 41.19 -18.28 1.09
C ALA A 56 41.66 -18.51 2.54
N ALA A 57 42.12 -19.73 2.79
CA ALA A 57 43.08 -20.04 3.84
C ALA A 57 44.34 -19.19 3.65
N GLY A 58 44.81 -18.55 4.72
CA GLY A 58 46.02 -17.73 4.73
C GLY A 58 46.28 -17.18 6.13
N ASP A 59 46.95 -18.00 6.93
CA ASP A 59 47.39 -17.73 8.31
C ASP A 59 48.27 -16.49 8.49
N ALA A 60 48.18 -15.91 9.70
CA ALA A 60 49.26 -15.49 10.61
C ALA A 60 49.09 -14.07 11.20
N ASP A 61 48.48 -13.97 12.40
CA ASP A 61 49.20 -13.67 13.65
C ASP A 61 48.19 -13.52 14.82
N LEU A 62 48.04 -14.58 15.62
CA LEU A 62 47.38 -14.54 16.93
C LEU A 62 48.30 -15.23 17.95
N PRO A 63 48.61 -14.60 19.10
CA PRO A 63 49.44 -15.23 20.11
C PRO A 63 48.69 -16.33 20.91
N PRO A 64 49.43 -17.33 21.44
CA PRO A 64 48.92 -18.68 21.67
C PRO A 64 48.67 -18.99 23.16
N TRP A 65 47.40 -19.11 23.54
CA TRP A 65 46.85 -19.76 24.75
C TRP A 65 45.32 -19.55 24.70
N GLU A 66 44.40 -20.50 24.60
CA GLU A 66 44.36 -21.95 24.71
C GLU A 66 43.33 -22.46 23.67
N GLY A 67 43.64 -23.57 22.98
CA GLY A 67 42.61 -24.43 22.38
C GLY A 67 41.87 -25.19 23.49
N GLU A 68 40.70 -25.79 23.29
CA GLU A 68 40.20 -26.47 22.10
C GLU A 68 38.66 -26.60 22.13
N ALA A 69 38.09 -26.69 20.92
CA ALA A 69 36.89 -27.46 20.56
C ALA A 69 35.55 -27.11 21.23
N SER A 70 34.66 -26.46 20.47
CA SER A 70 33.67 -27.18 19.64
C SER A 70 32.63 -26.22 19.04
N ILE A 71 32.50 -26.25 17.70
CA ILE A 71 31.33 -25.85 16.89
C ILE A 71 30.59 -24.57 17.28
N VAL A 72 31.03 -23.47 16.64
CA VAL A 72 30.29 -22.22 16.57
C VAL A 72 29.07 -22.40 15.66
N ALA A 73 27.93 -22.77 16.26
CA ALA A 73 26.63 -22.42 15.71
C ALA A 73 26.47 -20.90 15.85
N VAL A 74 26.96 -20.13 14.87
CA VAL A 74 26.66 -18.70 14.77
C VAL A 74 25.19 -18.56 14.40
N ALA A 75 24.33 -18.62 15.42
CA ALA A 75 23.03 -17.99 15.37
C ALA A 75 23.22 -16.50 15.00
N PRO A 76 22.56 -15.97 13.96
CA PRO A 76 22.63 -14.56 13.65
C PRO A 76 21.65 -13.84 14.58
N GLU A 77 22.02 -13.69 15.85
CA GLU A 77 21.17 -13.05 16.85
C GLU A 77 21.92 -11.89 17.52
N THR A 78 22.19 -10.84 16.75
CA THR A 78 22.39 -9.46 17.25
C THR A 78 22.12 -8.43 16.14
N LEU A 79 20.97 -8.52 15.50
CA LEU A 79 20.35 -7.36 14.86
C LEU A 79 19.06 -7.08 15.63
N PRO A 80 18.84 -5.86 16.15
CA PRO A 80 17.58 -5.51 16.81
C PRO A 80 16.42 -5.86 15.86
N PRO A 81 15.27 -6.33 16.38
CA PRO A 81 14.21 -6.93 15.57
C PRO A 81 13.86 -5.98 14.43
N GLU A 82 14.25 -6.34 13.19
CA GLU A 82 13.90 -5.56 12.00
C GLU A 82 12.40 -5.36 12.05
N ALA A 83 11.99 -4.10 12.22
CA ALA A 83 10.60 -3.71 12.42
C ALA A 83 9.71 -4.50 11.45
N ALA A 84 8.71 -5.20 12.01
CA ALA A 84 7.80 -6.06 11.27
C ALA A 84 7.47 -5.44 9.91
N PRO A 85 7.56 -6.19 8.81
CA PRO A 85 7.50 -5.63 7.47
C PRO A 85 6.25 -4.76 7.32
N LEU A 86 6.44 -3.46 7.17
CA LEU A 86 5.37 -2.49 6.85
C LEU A 86 4.92 -2.66 5.38
N ASN A 87 4.86 -3.91 4.91
CA ASN A 87 4.47 -4.28 3.56
C ASN A 87 2.95 -4.20 3.40
N SER A 88 2.21 -4.41 4.48
CA SER A 88 0.74 -4.30 4.50
C SER A 88 0.28 -2.93 4.99
N ARG A 89 -0.80 -2.41 4.39
CA ARG A 89 -1.47 -1.16 4.80
C ARG A 89 -1.84 -1.15 6.29
N GLU A 90 -2.21 -2.31 6.84
CA GLU A 90 -2.52 -2.46 8.26
C GLU A 90 -1.31 -2.27 9.17
N ALA A 91 -0.13 -2.70 8.72
CA ALA A 91 1.10 -2.50 9.47
C ALA A 91 1.49 -1.01 9.52
N ILE A 92 1.27 -0.27 8.42
CA ILE A 92 1.43 1.19 8.37
C ILE A 92 0.46 1.87 9.33
N ALA A 93 -0.81 1.46 9.30
CA ALA A 93 -1.86 2.01 10.15
C ALA A 93 -1.51 1.81 11.64
N ARG A 94 -1.09 0.60 12.02
CA ARG A 94 -0.60 0.29 13.38
C ARG A 94 0.61 1.13 13.78
N ALA A 95 1.60 1.28 12.91
CA ALA A 95 2.77 2.11 13.17
C ALA A 95 2.40 3.58 13.41
N ALA A 96 1.39 4.08 12.69
CA ALA A 96 0.91 5.46 12.80
C ALA A 96 -0.12 5.70 13.91
N ARG A 97 -0.57 4.64 14.60
CA ARG A 97 -1.73 4.65 15.52
C ARG A 97 -3.02 5.18 14.85
N LEU A 98 -3.17 4.90 13.56
CA LEU A 98 -4.32 5.27 12.74
C LEU A 98 -5.10 4.02 12.32
N SER A 99 -6.35 4.19 11.92
CA SER A 99 -7.10 3.13 11.25
C SER A 99 -6.63 2.93 9.81
N SER A 100 -6.87 1.74 9.24
CA SER A 100 -6.57 1.47 7.82
C SER A 100 -7.31 2.44 6.89
N SER A 101 -8.56 2.78 7.20
CA SER A 101 -9.35 3.75 6.43
C SER A 101 -8.79 5.18 6.50
N GLN A 102 -8.22 5.58 7.64
CA GLN A 102 -7.55 6.87 7.77
C GLN A 102 -6.28 6.94 6.93
N ILE A 103 -5.50 5.86 6.84
CA ILE A 103 -4.33 5.81 5.94
C ILE A 103 -4.73 5.99 4.48
N VAL A 104 -5.83 5.35 4.04
CA VAL A 104 -6.37 5.56 2.68
C VAL A 104 -6.79 7.02 2.47
N ALA A 105 -7.44 7.63 3.46
CA ALA A 105 -7.80 9.04 3.41
C ALA A 105 -6.57 9.95 3.32
N VAL A 106 -5.52 9.68 4.10
CA VAL A 106 -4.26 10.42 4.06
C VAL A 106 -3.56 10.25 2.72
N GLU A 107 -3.47 9.03 2.18
CA GLU A 107 -2.87 8.76 0.87
C GLU A 107 -3.61 9.53 -0.23
N LYS A 108 -4.93 9.56 -0.17
CA LYS A 108 -5.76 10.32 -1.12
C LYS A 108 -5.50 11.82 -1.02
N ILE A 109 -5.53 12.38 0.19
CA ILE A 109 -5.23 13.80 0.42
C ILE A 109 -3.81 14.12 -0.07
N HIS A 110 -2.83 13.27 0.21
CA HIS A 110 -1.45 13.49 -0.19
C HIS A 110 -1.26 13.57 -1.72
N LYS A 111 -2.02 12.77 -2.48
CA LYS A 111 -1.91 12.72 -3.95
C LYS A 111 -2.76 13.76 -4.67
N GLN A 112 -3.92 14.14 -4.12
CA GLN A 112 -4.97 14.88 -4.85
C GLN A 112 -5.30 16.25 -4.25
N ALA A 113 -4.81 16.57 -3.05
CA ALA A 113 -5.18 17.82 -2.38
C ALA A 113 -4.37 19.01 -2.90
N ALA A 114 -5.06 20.13 -3.12
CA ALA A 114 -4.44 21.43 -3.33
C ALA A 114 -3.64 21.88 -2.09
N PRO A 115 -2.55 22.63 -2.25
CA PRO A 115 -1.71 23.07 -1.13
C PRO A 115 -2.50 23.91 -0.11
N GLU A 116 -3.49 24.69 -0.56
CA GLU A 116 -4.37 25.46 0.32
C GLU A 116 -5.25 24.56 1.19
N LEU A 117 -5.77 23.46 0.66
CA LEU A 117 -6.55 22.48 1.42
C LEU A 117 -5.69 21.78 2.48
N VAL A 118 -4.44 21.47 2.15
CA VAL A 118 -3.48 20.88 3.10
C VAL A 118 -3.12 21.88 4.20
N ALA A 119 -2.99 23.17 3.88
CA ALA A 119 -2.77 24.22 4.88
C ALA A 119 -3.95 24.32 5.86
N ALA A 120 -5.19 24.33 5.36
CA ALA A 120 -6.40 24.32 6.19
C ALA A 120 -6.51 23.05 7.06
N LEU A 121 -6.13 21.90 6.53
CA LEU A 121 -6.09 20.63 7.29
C LEU A 121 -5.03 20.68 8.41
N LYS A 122 -3.84 21.25 8.14
CA LYS A 122 -2.78 21.43 9.14
C LYS A 122 -3.15 22.46 10.21
N ALA A 123 -3.89 23.51 9.85
CA ALA A 123 -4.45 24.50 10.77
C ALA A 123 -5.58 23.95 11.64
N GLY A 124 -6.18 22.81 11.26
CA GLY A 124 -7.30 22.20 11.98
C GLY A 124 -8.67 22.78 11.62
N ASP A 125 -8.78 23.49 10.49
CA ASP A 125 -10.03 24.08 10.02
C ASP A 125 -10.98 23.02 9.43
N ILE A 126 -10.43 21.95 8.86
CA ILE A 126 -11.18 20.83 8.30
C ILE A 126 -10.70 19.51 8.91
N SER A 127 -11.63 18.59 9.17
CA SER A 127 -11.29 17.25 9.66
C SER A 127 -10.72 16.38 8.54
N LEU A 128 -9.88 15.40 8.90
CA LEU A 128 -9.25 14.47 7.95
C LEU A 128 -10.26 13.82 6.99
N ALA A 129 -11.39 13.36 7.52
CA ALA A 129 -12.43 12.70 6.73
C ALA A 129 -13.19 13.68 5.82
N ALA A 130 -13.32 14.95 6.18
CA ALA A 130 -13.92 15.97 5.31
C ALA A 130 -12.93 16.38 4.21
N ALA A 131 -11.65 16.55 4.55
CA ALA A 131 -10.59 16.87 3.59
C ALA A 131 -10.46 15.77 2.51
N ALA A 132 -10.53 14.49 2.89
CA ALA A 132 -10.48 13.38 1.94
C ALA A 132 -11.66 13.35 0.95
N VAL A 133 -12.80 13.93 1.33
CA VAL A 133 -13.96 14.06 0.45
C VAL A 133 -13.75 15.22 -0.52
N VAL A 134 -13.34 16.38 0.00
CA VAL A 134 -13.04 17.58 -0.80
C VAL A 134 -11.90 17.31 -1.79
N ALA A 135 -10.92 16.48 -1.43
CA ALA A 135 -9.85 16.03 -2.33
C ALA A 135 -10.34 15.26 -3.58
N THR A 136 -11.62 14.87 -3.66
CA THR A 136 -12.21 14.28 -4.88
C THR A 136 -12.57 15.34 -5.92
N LEU A 137 -12.75 16.59 -5.52
CA LEU A 137 -13.09 17.70 -6.41
C LEU A 137 -11.86 18.14 -7.23
N PRO A 138 -12.06 18.82 -8.37
CA PRO A 138 -10.98 19.46 -9.10
C PRO A 138 -10.17 20.42 -8.22
N ALA A 139 -8.87 20.56 -8.51
CA ALA A 139 -7.95 21.35 -7.69
C ALA A 139 -8.38 22.82 -7.53
N GLU A 140 -8.99 23.41 -8.56
CA GLU A 140 -9.49 24.80 -8.53
C GLU A 140 -10.61 24.98 -7.49
N GLU A 141 -11.56 24.06 -7.42
CA GLU A 141 -12.66 24.12 -6.45
C GLU A 141 -12.17 23.91 -5.02
N GLN A 142 -11.16 23.05 -4.83
CA GLN A 142 -10.53 22.85 -3.53
C GLN A 142 -9.88 24.14 -3.03
N ALA A 143 -9.16 24.85 -3.90
CA ALA A 143 -8.51 26.12 -3.57
C ALA A 143 -9.53 27.22 -3.31
N ALA A 144 -10.60 27.30 -4.11
CA ALA A 144 -11.68 28.27 -3.90
C ALA A 144 -12.37 28.07 -2.55
N ALA A 145 -12.73 26.82 -2.21
CA ALA A 145 -13.34 26.49 -0.93
C ALA A 145 -12.39 26.79 0.25
N ALA A 146 -11.08 26.51 0.10
CA ALA A 146 -10.09 26.81 1.12
C ALA A 146 -9.92 28.33 1.36
N ARG A 147 -9.92 29.14 0.29
CA ARG A 147 -9.83 30.60 0.39
C ARG A 147 -11.09 31.24 0.98
N ALA A 148 -12.25 30.65 0.69
CA ALA A 148 -13.53 31.11 1.24
C ALA A 148 -13.70 30.76 2.73
N GLY A 149 -12.87 29.86 3.27
CA GLY A 149 -12.69 29.63 4.69
C GLY A 149 -13.34 28.35 5.23
N LYS A 150 -13.31 28.22 6.56
CA LYS A 150 -13.65 26.99 7.28
C LYS A 150 -15.05 26.46 6.99
N ASP A 151 -16.04 27.33 6.92
CA ASP A 151 -17.43 26.89 6.75
C ASP A 151 -17.75 26.49 5.32
N GLU A 152 -17.14 27.14 4.33
CA GLU A 152 -17.23 26.71 2.92
C GLU A 152 -16.57 25.36 2.69
N LEU A 153 -15.40 25.10 3.32
CA LEU A 153 -14.77 23.78 3.29
C LEU A 153 -15.68 22.67 3.83
N LYS A 154 -16.41 22.93 4.92
CA LYS A 154 -17.38 21.98 5.49
C LYS A 154 -18.59 21.79 4.56
N GLN A 155 -19.10 22.88 3.99
CA GLN A 155 -20.24 22.83 3.09
C GLN A 155 -19.87 22.11 1.78
N ALA A 156 -18.73 22.38 1.19
CA ALA A 156 -18.20 21.65 0.04
C ALA A 156 -18.09 20.15 0.34
N ALA A 157 -17.53 19.78 1.50
CA ALA A 157 -17.48 18.38 1.93
C ALA A 157 -18.88 17.75 2.06
N LYS A 158 -19.87 18.50 2.57
CA LYS A 158 -21.26 18.04 2.70
C LYS A 158 -21.91 17.87 1.32
N ARG A 159 -21.78 18.86 0.42
CA ARG A 159 -22.28 18.81 -0.96
C ARG A 159 -21.73 17.60 -1.71
N VAL A 160 -20.43 17.31 -1.59
CA VAL A 160 -19.81 16.12 -2.22
C VAL A 160 -20.31 14.82 -1.61
N ARG A 161 -20.54 14.78 -0.29
CA ARG A 161 -21.14 13.59 0.35
C ARG A 161 -22.56 13.36 -0.13
N GLU A 162 -23.37 14.40 -0.19
CA GLU A 162 -24.74 14.33 -0.71
C GLU A 162 -24.75 13.95 -2.19
N ALA A 163 -23.86 14.54 -3.00
CA ALA A 163 -23.69 14.19 -4.41
C ALA A 163 -23.11 12.79 -4.63
N LYS A 164 -22.47 12.15 -3.64
CA LYS A 164 -22.10 10.73 -3.68
C LYS A 164 -23.18 9.82 -3.10
N ARG A 165 -23.93 10.31 -2.11
CA ARG A 165 -25.01 9.57 -1.46
C ARG A 165 -26.23 9.50 -2.36
N LYS A 166 -26.60 10.58 -3.02
CA LYS A 166 -27.72 10.66 -3.96
C LYS A 166 -27.62 9.66 -5.13
N PRO A 167 -26.51 9.55 -5.87
CA PRO A 167 -26.35 8.50 -6.88
C PRO A 167 -26.24 7.10 -6.26
N ARG A 168 -25.82 6.98 -4.99
CA ARG A 168 -25.85 5.69 -4.29
C ARG A 168 -27.26 5.32 -3.81
N GLU A 169 -28.10 6.26 -3.40
CA GLU A 169 -29.50 6.02 -2.98
C GLU A 169 -30.40 5.78 -4.20
N GLU A 170 -30.20 6.53 -5.29
CA GLU A 170 -30.85 6.27 -6.58
C GLU A 170 -30.46 4.89 -7.16
N GLY A 171 -29.30 4.33 -6.76
CA GLY A 171 -28.87 2.96 -7.09
C GLY A 171 -29.16 1.89 -6.04
N ALA A 172 -29.37 2.25 -4.76
CA ALA A 172 -29.50 1.31 -3.63
C ALA A 172 -30.94 1.09 -3.17
N ASP A 173 -31.89 1.94 -3.58
CA ASP A 173 -33.34 1.70 -3.39
C ASP A 173 -33.99 0.93 -4.55
N ALA A 174 -33.20 0.49 -5.53
CA ALA A 174 -33.60 -0.58 -6.44
C ALA A 174 -33.19 -1.94 -5.85
N PRO A 175 -33.94 -3.04 -6.08
CA PRO A 175 -33.51 -4.42 -5.74
C PRO A 175 -32.31 -4.90 -6.60
N ALA A 176 -31.44 -3.98 -7.00
CA ALA A 176 -30.36 -4.18 -7.96
C ALA A 176 -29.27 -5.12 -7.44
N ASP A 177 -28.92 -5.13 -6.16
CA ASP A 177 -27.89 -6.08 -5.67
C ASP A 177 -28.31 -7.55 -5.86
N THR A 178 -29.61 -7.87 -5.73
CA THR A 178 -30.12 -9.23 -5.99
C THR A 178 -30.30 -9.51 -7.49
N ASP A 179 -30.74 -8.52 -8.25
CA ASP A 179 -30.97 -8.65 -9.69
C ASP A 179 -29.65 -8.70 -10.48
N GLU A 180 -28.63 -7.93 -10.08
CA GLU A 180 -27.28 -7.97 -10.63
C GLU A 180 -26.61 -9.30 -10.31
N LEU A 181 -26.71 -9.81 -9.07
CA LEU A 181 -26.19 -11.13 -8.74
C LEU A 181 -26.89 -12.26 -9.52
N ALA A 182 -28.20 -12.14 -9.75
CA ALA A 182 -28.93 -13.08 -10.60
C ALA A 182 -28.49 -12.98 -12.08
N ALA A 183 -28.31 -11.77 -12.60
CA ALA A 183 -27.81 -11.53 -13.96
C ALA A 183 -26.38 -12.04 -14.15
N LEU A 184 -25.49 -11.80 -13.19
CA LEU A 184 -24.12 -12.30 -13.16
C LEU A 184 -24.09 -13.83 -13.13
N ARG A 185 -24.93 -14.48 -12.30
CA ARG A 185 -25.03 -15.95 -12.26
C ARG A 185 -25.48 -16.50 -13.61
N LYS A 186 -26.50 -15.90 -14.24
CA LYS A 186 -26.96 -16.29 -15.57
C LYS A 186 -25.87 -16.13 -16.62
N ARG A 187 -25.08 -15.05 -16.55
CA ARG A 187 -23.98 -14.84 -17.48
C ARG A 187 -22.84 -15.84 -17.27
N VAL A 188 -22.55 -16.21 -16.02
CA VAL A 188 -21.58 -17.25 -15.70
C VAL A 188 -22.04 -18.58 -16.27
N THR A 189 -23.31 -18.98 -16.11
CA THR A 189 -23.81 -20.24 -16.67
C THR A 189 -23.73 -20.27 -18.20
N GLU A 190 -24.12 -19.19 -18.86
CA GLU A 190 -24.03 -19.08 -20.32
C GLU A 190 -22.57 -19.17 -20.81
N LEU A 191 -21.65 -18.44 -20.16
CA LEU A 191 -20.23 -18.49 -20.50
C LEU A 191 -19.60 -19.85 -20.21
N THR A 192 -20.06 -20.58 -19.19
CA THR A 192 -19.58 -21.94 -18.93
C THR A 192 -20.03 -22.91 -20.01
N GLU A 193 -21.28 -22.84 -20.45
CA GLU A 193 -21.81 -23.65 -21.55
C GLU A 193 -21.07 -23.34 -22.86
N GLU A 194 -20.84 -22.06 -23.16
CA GLU A 194 -20.07 -21.63 -24.32
C GLU A 194 -18.62 -22.13 -24.27
N ASN A 195 -17.96 -22.05 -23.10
CA ASN A 195 -16.60 -22.57 -22.91
C ASN A 195 -16.54 -24.10 -23.11
N GLU A 196 -17.52 -24.84 -22.60
CA GLU A 196 -17.59 -26.29 -22.79
C GLU A 196 -17.77 -26.64 -24.27
N GLY A 197 -18.68 -25.94 -24.97
CA GLY A 197 -18.89 -26.11 -26.41
C GLY A 197 -17.62 -25.80 -27.22
N LEU A 198 -16.95 -24.69 -26.93
CA LEU A 198 -15.70 -24.32 -27.58
C LEU A 198 -14.58 -25.32 -27.31
N ARG A 199 -14.48 -25.87 -26.09
CA ARG A 199 -13.49 -26.92 -25.76
C ARG A 199 -13.72 -28.19 -26.56
N LEU A 200 -14.98 -28.60 -26.76
CA LEU A 200 -15.29 -29.75 -27.60
C LEU A 200 -14.92 -29.50 -29.08
N GLN A 201 -15.21 -28.31 -29.60
CA GLN A 201 -14.81 -27.94 -30.96
C GLN A 201 -13.29 -27.93 -31.13
N VAL A 202 -12.56 -27.38 -30.16
CA VAL A 202 -11.09 -27.40 -30.18
C VAL A 202 -10.56 -28.84 -30.15
N ALA A 203 -11.14 -29.71 -29.32
CA ALA A 203 -10.73 -31.12 -29.27
C ALA A 203 -11.00 -31.85 -30.61
N GLN A 204 -12.14 -31.58 -31.25
CA GLN A 204 -12.46 -32.12 -32.58
C GLN A 204 -11.47 -31.64 -33.64
N LEU A 205 -11.23 -30.33 -33.73
CA LEU A 205 -10.29 -29.76 -34.68
C LEU A 205 -8.85 -30.26 -34.43
N GLN A 206 -8.44 -30.44 -33.18
CA GLN A 206 -7.15 -31.02 -32.84
C GLN A 206 -7.04 -32.49 -33.28
N ALA A 207 -8.12 -33.27 -33.16
CA ALA A 207 -8.16 -34.65 -33.65
C ALA A 207 -8.06 -34.71 -35.18
N GLU A 208 -8.78 -33.85 -35.90
CA GLU A 208 -8.71 -33.72 -37.36
C GLU A 208 -7.31 -33.32 -37.83
N LEU A 209 -6.70 -32.33 -37.18
CA LEU A 209 -5.32 -31.90 -37.48
C LEU A 209 -4.29 -32.98 -37.14
N GLY A 210 -4.51 -33.76 -36.08
CA GLY A 210 -3.69 -34.91 -35.73
C GLY A 210 -3.78 -36.02 -36.78
N ALA A 211 -4.98 -36.34 -37.23
CA ALA A 211 -5.23 -37.33 -38.29
C ALA A 211 -4.70 -36.89 -39.66
N ALA A 212 -4.67 -35.59 -39.95
CA ALA A 212 -4.09 -35.05 -41.19
C ALA A 212 -2.55 -34.93 -41.16
N ARG A 213 -1.93 -35.01 -39.98
CA ARG A 213 -0.47 -34.93 -39.79
C ARG A 213 0.21 -36.30 -39.62
N GLY A 214 -0.53 -37.35 -39.28
CA GLY A 214 -0.05 -38.73 -39.20
C GLY A 214 -0.21 -39.46 -40.52
#